data_AF-A0A535Q1A8-F1
#
_entry.id   AF-A0A535Q1A8-F1
#
_cell.length_a   1.000
_cell.length_b   1.000
_cell.length_c   1.000
_cell.angle_alpha   90.00
_cell.angle_beta   90.00
_cell.angle_gamma   90.00
#
_symmetry.space_group_name_H-M   'P 1'
#
loop_
_entity.id
_entity.type
_entity.pdbx_description
1 polymer ?
#
loop_
_entity_poly.entity_id
_entity_poly.type
_entity_poly.pdbx_seq_one_letter_code
_entity_poly.pdbx_strand_id
1 'polypeptide(L)'
;MYPFERFSENSKAVLTLAQAQAERAHHSYIGTEHLLLGLMEEEQGLAGAALRNMGLQLADLERDVATALRNAPHESGSKQIIPTSRVKRIIELAFGEAQREGMSQVETSHLLVALLLEGHGIGAQVLVSRGVTAERVYAEIAELRGTGKAESVAAGPPLTRRHIALTDETGKQIGIDILFPAEYTAERQNALTNRIRNAVEGGGGSSQGQEEAEKN
;
A
#
# COMPACT_ATOMS: atom_id res chain seq x y z
N MET A 1 -1.02 10.07 -23.90
CA MET A 1 -2.24 10.13 -23.05
C MET A 1 -2.35 8.78 -22.37
N TYR A 2 -2.29 8.73 -21.04
CA TYR A 2 -2.33 7.46 -20.31
C TYR A 2 -3.76 6.91 -20.29
N PRO A 3 -3.95 5.59 -20.43
CA PRO A 3 -5.27 5.00 -20.48
C PRO A 3 -5.94 5.11 -19.10
N PHE A 4 -7.12 5.75 -19.06
CA PHE A 4 -7.90 5.98 -17.84
C PHE A 4 -8.30 4.67 -17.13
N GLU A 5 -8.38 3.57 -17.88
CA GLU A 5 -8.68 2.22 -17.38
C GLU A 5 -7.60 1.65 -16.46
N ARG A 6 -6.36 2.15 -16.57
CA ARG A 6 -5.24 1.73 -15.72
C ARG A 6 -5.16 2.46 -14.39
N PHE A 7 -6.16 3.28 -14.04
CA PHE A 7 -6.33 3.79 -12.68
C PHE A 7 -7.26 2.85 -11.90
N SER A 8 -7.03 2.69 -10.59
CA SER A 8 -8.02 2.06 -9.72
C SER A 8 -9.29 2.92 -9.63
N GLU A 9 -10.41 2.36 -9.16
CA GLU A 9 -11.66 3.13 -8.99
C GLU A 9 -11.47 4.33 -8.05
N ASN A 10 -10.74 4.14 -6.94
CA ASN A 10 -10.45 5.24 -6.01
C ASN A 10 -9.58 6.33 -6.66
N SER A 11 -8.59 5.95 -7.49
CA SER A 11 -7.81 6.94 -8.24
C SER A 11 -8.62 7.69 -9.29
N LYS A 12 -9.57 7.03 -9.95
CA LYS A 12 -10.53 7.70 -10.85
C LYS A 12 -11.39 8.69 -10.06
N ALA A 13 -11.87 8.30 -8.89
CA ALA A 13 -12.62 9.17 -7.99
C ALA A 13 -11.79 10.40 -7.57
N VAL A 14 -10.52 10.23 -7.20
CA VAL A 14 -9.60 11.34 -6.91
C VAL A 14 -9.51 12.33 -8.08
N LEU A 15 -9.38 11.85 -9.31
CA LEU A 15 -9.30 12.72 -10.49
C LEU A 15 -10.62 13.48 -10.74
N THR A 16 -11.76 12.84 -10.53
CA THR A 16 -13.08 13.48 -10.60
C THR A 16 -13.27 14.51 -9.50
N LEU A 17 -12.85 14.21 -8.27
CA LEU A 17 -12.89 15.15 -7.14
C LEU A 17 -11.98 16.34 -7.38
N ALA A 18 -10.78 16.13 -7.93
CA ALA A 18 -9.88 17.22 -8.33
C ALA A 18 -10.50 18.13 -9.39
N GLN A 19 -11.25 17.58 -10.35
CA GLN A 19 -12.01 18.39 -11.30
C GLN A 19 -13.12 19.18 -10.61
N ALA A 20 -13.89 18.55 -9.72
CA ALA A 20 -14.94 19.23 -8.96
C ALA A 20 -14.39 20.35 -8.07
N GLN A 21 -13.20 20.17 -7.49
CA GLN A 21 -12.49 21.20 -6.73
C GLN A 21 -12.11 22.40 -7.61
N ALA A 22 -11.61 22.14 -8.83
CA ALA A 22 -11.32 23.22 -9.79
C ALA A 22 -12.59 24.00 -10.18
N GLU A 23 -13.71 23.29 -10.40
CA GLU A 23 -15.01 23.88 -10.72
C GLU A 23 -15.52 24.77 -9.57
N ARG A 24 -15.47 24.27 -8.33
CA ARG A 24 -15.85 25.01 -7.11
C ARG A 24 -14.98 26.26 -6.91
N ALA A 25 -13.69 26.18 -7.25
CA ALA A 25 -12.77 27.30 -7.18
C ALA A 25 -12.89 28.27 -8.38
N HIS A 26 -13.76 27.97 -9.36
CA HIS A 26 -13.87 28.71 -10.63
C HIS A 26 -12.54 28.81 -11.39
N HIS A 27 -11.67 27.81 -11.23
CA HIS A 27 -10.42 27.68 -11.97
C HIS A 27 -10.68 26.96 -13.29
N SER A 28 -10.10 27.48 -14.37
CA SER A 28 -10.19 26.88 -15.72
C SER A 28 -9.13 25.80 -15.97
N TYR A 29 -8.50 25.31 -14.90
CA TYR A 29 -7.44 24.31 -14.95
C TYR A 29 -7.51 23.39 -13.73
N ILE A 30 -6.98 22.16 -13.87
CA ILE A 30 -6.74 21.25 -12.74
C ILE A 30 -5.27 21.36 -12.35
N GLY A 31 -4.99 22.02 -11.24
CA GLY A 31 -3.67 22.15 -10.65
C GLY A 31 -3.38 21.09 -9.58
N THR A 32 -2.17 21.17 -9.03
CA THR A 32 -1.69 20.26 -7.99
C THR A 32 -2.47 20.34 -6.69
N GLU A 33 -3.00 21.52 -6.40
CA GLU A 33 -3.80 21.83 -5.23
C GLU A 33 -5.17 21.17 -5.29
N HIS A 34 -5.81 21.16 -6.45
CA HIS A 34 -7.06 20.41 -6.62
C HIS A 34 -6.82 18.91 -6.53
N LEU A 35 -5.70 18.41 -7.06
CA LEU A 35 -5.33 17.01 -6.93
C LEU A 35 -5.08 16.61 -5.47
N LEU A 36 -4.38 17.45 -4.69
CA LEU A 36 -4.21 17.26 -3.25
C LEU A 36 -5.55 17.18 -2.52
N LEU A 37 -6.45 18.14 -2.77
CA LEU A 37 -7.76 18.15 -2.14
C LEU A 37 -8.58 16.91 -2.54
N GLY A 38 -8.53 16.50 -3.82
CA GLY A 38 -9.15 15.26 -4.27
C GLY A 38 -8.59 14.00 -3.61
N LEU A 39 -7.27 13.94 -3.37
CA LEU A 39 -6.63 12.83 -2.64
C LEU A 39 -7.07 12.75 -1.17
N MET A 40 -7.31 13.90 -0.56
CA MET A 40 -7.75 13.98 0.84
C MET A 40 -9.25 13.73 1.00
N GLU A 41 -10.07 14.22 0.06
CA GLU A 41 -11.54 14.06 0.01
C GLU A 41 -11.95 12.63 -0.34
N GLU A 42 -11.11 11.89 -1.08
CA GLU A 42 -11.33 10.46 -1.30
C GLU A 42 -11.07 9.66 -0.02
N GLU A 43 -12.13 9.03 0.51
CA GLU A 43 -12.12 8.47 1.87
C GLU A 43 -11.52 7.06 1.94
N GLN A 44 -11.62 6.26 0.87
CA GLN A 44 -11.34 4.82 0.89
C GLN A 44 -9.91 4.48 0.47
N GLY A 45 -9.20 5.37 -0.20
CA GLY A 45 -7.85 5.14 -0.69
C GLY A 45 -6.76 5.35 0.36
N LEU A 46 -5.64 4.70 0.11
CA LEU A 46 -4.46 4.75 0.99
C LEU A 46 -3.84 6.15 1.10
N ALA A 47 -3.95 7.00 0.07
CA ALA A 47 -3.44 8.37 0.14
C ALA A 47 -4.14 9.20 1.22
N GLY A 48 -5.48 9.27 1.18
CA GLY A 48 -6.26 9.98 2.18
C GLY A 48 -6.03 9.40 3.58
N ALA A 49 -6.00 8.07 3.70
CA ALA A 49 -5.70 7.41 4.96
C ALA A 49 -4.32 7.78 5.53
N ALA A 50 -3.28 7.77 4.70
CA ALA A 50 -1.92 8.14 5.09
C ALA A 50 -1.85 9.60 5.56
N LEU A 51 -2.46 10.53 4.82
CA LEU A 51 -2.50 11.94 5.21
C LEU A 51 -3.24 12.14 6.55
N ARG A 52 -4.36 11.44 6.76
CA ARG A 52 -5.12 11.49 8.03
C ARG A 52 -4.32 10.93 9.20
N ASN A 53 -3.61 9.81 9.02
CA ASN A 53 -2.75 9.24 10.05
C ASN A 53 -1.58 10.18 10.43
N MET A 54 -1.09 10.98 9.47
CA MET A 54 -0.13 12.05 9.73
C MET A 54 -0.73 13.28 10.40
N GLY A 55 -2.02 13.25 10.75
CA GLY A 55 -2.72 14.32 11.47
C GLY A 55 -3.27 15.44 10.59
N LEU A 56 -3.26 15.28 9.25
CA LEU A 56 -3.81 16.28 8.35
C LEU A 56 -5.33 16.13 8.28
N GLN A 57 -6.03 17.26 8.11
CA GLN A 57 -7.49 17.32 7.97
C GLN A 57 -7.83 18.12 6.71
N LEU A 58 -8.91 17.73 6.01
CA LEU A 58 -9.29 18.36 4.74
C LEU A 58 -9.47 19.87 4.89
N ALA A 59 -10.19 20.31 5.93
CA ALA A 59 -10.47 21.72 6.18
C ALA A 59 -9.20 22.57 6.41
N ASP A 60 -8.15 21.99 7.00
CA ASP A 60 -6.88 22.69 7.19
C ASP A 60 -6.09 22.79 5.88
N LEU A 61 -6.12 21.74 5.05
CA LEU A 61 -5.50 21.77 3.72
C LEU A 61 -6.20 22.75 2.77
N GLU A 62 -7.53 22.83 2.81
CA GLU A 62 -8.29 23.83 2.06
C GLU A 62 -7.88 25.25 2.45
N ARG A 63 -7.69 25.51 3.74
CA ARG A 63 -7.23 26.82 4.24
C ARG A 63 -5.81 27.15 3.79
N ASP A 64 -4.91 26.17 3.81
CA ASP A 64 -3.52 26.34 3.36
C ASP A 64 -3.44 26.59 1.85
N VAL A 65 -4.18 25.80 1.07
CA VAL A 65 -4.30 25.94 -0.39
C VAL A 65 -4.85 27.32 -0.74
N ALA A 66 -5.94 27.74 -0.11
CA ALA A 66 -6.52 29.07 -0.33
C ALA A 66 -5.53 30.18 0.01
N THR A 67 -4.68 29.98 1.03
CA THR A 67 -3.64 30.94 1.42
C THR A 67 -2.50 30.99 0.42
N ALA A 68 -2.05 29.85 -0.09
CA ALA A 68 -1.03 29.79 -1.13
C ALA A 68 -1.51 30.40 -2.45
N LEU A 69 -2.77 30.16 -2.84
CA LEU A 69 -3.37 30.69 -4.07
C LEU A 69 -3.47 32.22 -4.07
N ARG A 70 -3.76 32.86 -2.92
CA ARG A 70 -3.78 34.33 -2.82
C ARG A 70 -2.44 34.98 -3.18
N ASN A 71 -1.34 34.24 -3.01
CA ASN A 71 0.01 34.71 -3.29
C ASN A 71 0.52 34.24 -4.67
N ALA A 72 -0.25 33.41 -5.37
CA ALA A 72 0.11 32.87 -6.67
C ALA A 72 -0.34 33.82 -7.80
N PRO A 73 0.40 33.90 -8.92
CA PRO A 73 -0.07 34.58 -10.12
C PRO A 73 -1.37 33.93 -10.61
N HIS A 74 -2.40 34.75 -10.87
CA HIS A 74 -3.63 34.25 -11.46
C HIS A 74 -3.37 33.75 -12.89
N GLU A 75 -3.46 32.44 -13.11
CA GLU A 75 -3.56 31.89 -14.45
C GLU A 75 -5.00 32.06 -14.95
N SER A 76 -5.25 33.16 -15.66
CA SER A 76 -6.49 33.38 -16.40
C SER A 76 -6.57 32.36 -17.54
N GLY A 77 -7.67 31.63 -17.64
CA GLY A 77 -7.79 30.55 -18.62
C GLY A 77 -9.14 30.46 -19.34
N SER A 78 -9.13 29.48 -20.23
CA SER A 78 -10.12 29.09 -21.24
C SER A 78 -11.45 28.57 -20.69
N LYS A 79 -12.45 28.39 -21.56
CA LYS A 79 -13.78 27.83 -21.21
C LYS A 79 -13.80 26.35 -20.80
N GLN A 80 -12.74 25.58 -21.06
CA GLN A 80 -12.66 24.15 -20.73
C GLN A 80 -11.63 23.91 -19.63
N ILE A 81 -12.01 23.12 -18.62
CA ILE A 81 -11.13 22.73 -17.51
C ILE A 81 -10.19 21.63 -18.01
N ILE A 82 -8.88 21.91 -17.97
CA ILE A 82 -7.84 21.00 -18.49
C ILE A 82 -6.77 20.78 -17.40
N PRO A 83 -6.23 19.56 -17.24
CA PRO A 83 -5.07 19.33 -16.38
C PRO A 83 -3.85 20.14 -16.81
N THR A 84 -3.21 20.80 -15.85
CA THR A 84 -1.94 21.51 -16.07
C THR A 84 -0.84 20.54 -16.52
N SER A 85 0.22 21.05 -17.15
CA SER A 85 1.41 20.24 -17.51
C SER A 85 2.01 19.53 -16.30
N ARG A 86 1.92 20.16 -15.12
CA ARG A 86 2.38 19.60 -13.85
C ARG A 86 1.54 18.40 -13.41
N VAL A 87 0.21 18.49 -13.49
CA VAL A 87 -0.66 17.34 -13.19
C VAL A 87 -0.43 16.20 -14.18
N LYS A 88 -0.20 16.50 -15.47
CA LYS A 88 0.19 15.47 -16.46
C LYS A 88 1.49 14.76 -16.05
N ARG A 89 2.50 15.50 -15.58
CA ARG A 89 3.75 14.94 -15.07
C ARG A 89 3.55 14.09 -13.80
N ILE A 90 2.67 14.51 -12.89
CA ILE A 90 2.33 13.71 -11.69
C ILE A 90 1.71 12.38 -12.11
N ILE A 91 0.81 12.38 -13.09
CA ILE A 91 0.24 11.14 -13.63
C ILE A 91 1.33 10.24 -14.21
N GLU A 92 2.25 10.80 -15.01
CA GLU A 92 3.40 10.05 -15.55
C GLU A 92 4.24 9.38 -14.46
N LEU A 93 4.57 10.12 -13.41
CA LEU A 93 5.32 9.62 -12.27
C LEU A 93 4.53 8.53 -11.51
N ALA A 94 3.23 8.71 -11.32
CA ALA A 94 2.38 7.72 -10.64
C ALA A 94 2.30 6.39 -11.40
N PHE A 95 2.30 6.42 -12.74
CA PHE A 95 2.44 5.21 -13.55
C PHE A 95 3.81 4.54 -13.39
N GLY A 96 4.88 5.32 -13.30
CA GLY A 96 6.21 4.83 -13.00
C GLY A 96 6.27 4.13 -11.63
N GLU A 97 5.68 4.75 -10.61
CA GLU A 97 5.62 4.16 -9.26
C GLU A 97 4.81 2.87 -9.22
N ALA A 98 3.61 2.84 -9.84
CA ALA A 98 2.82 1.63 -9.93
C ALA A 98 3.57 0.49 -10.63
N GLN A 99 4.31 0.80 -11.71
CA GLN A 99 5.13 -0.18 -12.41
C GLN A 99 6.30 -0.69 -11.55
N ARG A 100 6.97 0.18 -10.80
CA ARG A 100 8.06 -0.18 -9.88
C ARG A 100 7.57 -1.11 -8.77
N GLU A 101 6.34 -0.93 -8.31
CA GLU A 101 5.69 -1.81 -7.32
C GLU A 101 5.06 -3.07 -7.94
N GLY A 102 5.13 -3.26 -9.25
CA GLY A 102 4.53 -4.40 -9.95
C GLY A 102 2.99 -4.34 -10.01
N MET A 103 2.39 -3.19 -9.74
CA MET A 103 0.94 -2.98 -9.79
C MET A 103 0.46 -2.75 -11.23
N SER A 104 -0.63 -3.42 -11.60
CA SER A 104 -1.25 -3.26 -12.92
C SER A 104 -2.01 -1.93 -13.07
N GLN A 105 -2.47 -1.38 -11.94
CA GLN A 105 -3.22 -0.15 -11.85
C GLN A 105 -2.56 0.90 -10.94
N VAL A 106 -2.76 2.16 -11.26
CA VAL A 106 -2.35 3.31 -10.45
C VAL A 106 -3.36 3.51 -9.31
N GLU A 107 -2.95 3.16 -8.10
CA GLU A 107 -3.63 3.49 -6.84
C GLU A 107 -3.40 4.93 -6.35
N THR A 108 -4.18 5.38 -5.36
CA THR A 108 -4.11 6.74 -4.82
C THR A 108 -2.78 7.04 -4.14
N SER A 109 -2.15 6.03 -3.54
CA SER A 109 -0.80 6.12 -2.96
C SER A 109 0.24 6.57 -3.98
N HIS A 110 0.21 6.01 -5.19
CA HIS A 110 1.13 6.40 -6.27
C HIS A 110 0.90 7.85 -6.71
N LEU A 111 -0.36 8.32 -6.74
CA LEU A 111 -0.67 9.72 -7.04
C LEU A 111 -0.13 10.66 -5.96
N LEU A 112 -0.26 10.30 -4.68
CA LEU A 112 0.27 11.10 -3.56
C LEU A 112 1.80 11.16 -3.56
N VAL A 113 2.45 10.01 -3.73
CA VAL A 113 3.91 9.95 -3.85
C VAL A 113 4.38 10.75 -5.06
N ALA A 114 3.73 10.58 -6.22
CA ALA A 114 4.08 11.30 -7.43
C ALA A 114 3.90 12.83 -7.30
N LEU A 115 2.90 13.29 -6.55
CA LEU A 115 2.73 14.71 -6.22
C LEU A 115 3.95 15.25 -5.45
N LEU A 116 4.44 14.49 -4.47
CA LEU A 116 5.61 14.86 -3.68
C LEU A 116 6.92 14.75 -4.48
N LEU A 117 7.05 13.76 -5.38
CA LEU A 117 8.21 13.57 -6.25
C LEU A 117 8.27 14.62 -7.38
N GLU A 118 7.12 15.09 -7.87
CA GLU A 118 7.11 16.24 -8.77
C GLU A 118 7.61 17.49 -8.05
N GLY A 119 7.25 17.64 -6.76
CA GLY A 119 7.91 18.54 -5.80
C GLY A 119 7.62 20.02 -5.99
N HIS A 120 6.88 20.38 -7.02
CA HIS A 120 6.53 21.76 -7.34
C HIS A 120 5.00 21.95 -7.35
N GLY A 121 4.57 23.20 -7.44
CA GLY A 121 3.16 23.56 -7.37
C GLY A 121 2.62 23.61 -5.93
N ILE A 122 1.42 24.17 -5.81
CA ILE A 122 0.81 24.50 -4.53
C ILE A 122 0.53 23.25 -3.70
N GLY A 123 0.05 22.17 -4.32
CA GLY A 123 -0.27 20.92 -3.60
C GLY A 123 0.96 20.31 -2.91
N ALA A 124 2.08 20.22 -3.62
CA ALA A 124 3.32 19.70 -3.04
C ALA A 124 3.86 20.63 -1.93
N GLN A 125 3.84 21.95 -2.16
CA GLN A 125 4.32 22.93 -1.18
C GLN A 125 3.50 22.91 0.12
N VAL A 126 2.17 22.77 0.04
CA VAL A 126 1.30 22.65 1.21
C VAL A 126 1.67 21.41 2.03
N LEU A 127 1.82 20.25 1.39
CA LEU A 127 2.23 19.02 2.07
C LEU A 127 3.61 19.16 2.73
N VAL A 128 4.60 19.69 2.02
CA VAL A 128 5.96 19.89 2.55
C VAL A 128 5.96 20.89 3.71
N SER A 129 5.15 21.94 3.66
CA SER A 129 5.02 22.92 4.77
C SER A 129 4.43 22.30 6.04
N ARG A 130 3.64 21.23 5.90
CA ARG A 130 3.11 20.40 6.99
C ARG A 130 4.07 19.27 7.40
N GLY A 131 5.28 19.24 6.84
CA GLY A 131 6.31 18.25 7.12
C GLY A 131 6.06 16.88 6.46
N VAL A 132 5.14 16.79 5.50
CA VAL A 132 4.89 15.55 4.75
C VAL A 132 5.94 15.43 3.63
N THR A 133 6.68 14.33 3.65
CA THR A 133 7.70 14.00 2.63
C THR A 133 7.37 12.69 1.95
N ALA A 134 7.96 12.42 0.79
CA ALA A 134 7.75 11.17 0.08
C ALA A 134 8.16 9.96 0.94
N GLU A 135 9.26 10.07 1.69
CA GLU A 135 9.74 9.02 2.60
C GLU A 135 8.74 8.72 3.70
N ARG A 136 8.16 9.76 4.32
CA ARG A 136 7.11 9.59 5.34
C ARG A 136 5.86 8.94 4.74
N VAL A 137 5.47 9.34 3.52
CA VAL A 137 4.33 8.72 2.82
C VAL A 137 4.62 7.25 2.50
N TYR A 138 5.80 6.89 1.99
CA TYR A 138 6.15 5.49 1.76
C TYR A 138 6.10 4.67 3.06
N ALA A 139 6.64 5.20 4.16
CA ALA A 139 6.59 4.54 5.45
C ALA A 139 5.14 4.33 5.91
N GLU A 140 4.31 5.36 5.82
CA GLU A 140 2.90 5.30 6.21
C GLU A 140 2.09 4.34 5.32
N ILE A 141 2.32 4.34 4.01
CA ILE A 141 1.68 3.41 3.07
C ILE A 141 2.13 1.96 3.36
N ALA A 142 3.40 1.75 3.69
CA ALA A 142 3.91 0.43 4.04
C ALA A 142 3.28 -0.08 5.36
N GLU A 143 3.19 0.78 6.37
CA GLU A 143 2.48 0.49 7.61
C GLU A 143 1.00 0.21 7.35
N LEU A 144 0.29 1.06 6.61
CA LEU A 144 -1.12 0.86 6.24
C LEU A 144 -1.37 -0.43 5.46
N ARG A 145 -0.44 -0.85 4.60
CA ARG A 145 -0.49 -2.15 3.91
C ARG A 145 -0.17 -3.32 4.84
N GLY A 146 0.74 -3.11 5.81
CA GLY A 146 1.08 -4.07 6.85
C GLY A 146 -0.01 -4.27 7.91
N THR A 147 -0.70 -3.21 8.28
CA THR A 147 -1.91 -3.20 9.12
C THR A 147 -3.15 -3.55 8.32
N GLY A 148 -3.09 -3.40 6.98
CA GLY A 148 -4.09 -3.73 5.97
C GLY A 148 -4.30 -5.22 5.73
N LYS A 149 -4.14 -6.03 6.77
CA LYS A 149 -4.73 -7.36 6.88
C LYS A 149 -5.46 -7.51 8.21
N ALA A 150 -6.28 -6.52 8.57
CA ALA A 150 -7.27 -6.63 9.64
C ALA A 150 -8.41 -5.60 9.52
N GLU A 151 -9.03 -5.49 8.34
CA GLU A 151 -10.48 -5.26 8.30
C GLU A 151 -11.16 -6.43 7.59
N SER A 152 -12.25 -6.84 8.21
CA SER A 152 -12.98 -8.08 8.03
C SER A 152 -13.75 -8.13 6.71
N VAL A 153 -13.27 -8.93 5.77
CA VAL A 153 -14.05 -10.11 5.36
C VAL A 153 -13.69 -11.18 6.37
N ALA A 154 -14.69 -11.80 7.00
CA ALA A 154 -14.63 -12.99 7.85
C ALA A 154 -13.25 -13.31 8.43
N ALA A 155 -13.09 -13.11 9.74
CA ALA A 155 -12.01 -13.70 10.51
C ALA A 155 -11.72 -15.10 9.96
N GLY A 156 -10.54 -15.28 9.35
CA GLY A 156 -10.02 -16.61 9.10
C GLY A 156 -10.12 -17.39 10.42
N PRO A 157 -10.50 -18.67 10.37
CA PRO A 157 -10.84 -19.42 11.57
C PRO A 157 -9.74 -19.25 12.64
N PRO A 158 -10.12 -18.96 13.89
CA PRO A 158 -9.18 -18.56 14.94
C PRO A 158 -7.95 -19.46 14.99
N LEU A 159 -6.73 -18.92 14.92
CA LEU A 159 -5.55 -19.79 14.99
C LEU A 159 -5.30 -20.23 16.43
N THR A 160 -5.10 -21.53 16.65
CA THR A 160 -4.65 -22.10 17.92
C THR A 160 -3.14 -22.28 17.90
N ARG A 161 -2.43 -21.65 18.83
CA ARG A 161 -0.98 -21.84 19.02
C ARG A 161 -0.71 -23.09 19.83
N ARG A 162 0.26 -23.89 19.39
CA ARG A 162 0.70 -25.09 20.10
C ARG A 162 2.22 -25.21 20.11
N HIS A 163 2.78 -25.25 21.31
CA HIS A 163 4.21 -25.45 21.52
C HIS A 163 4.58 -26.92 21.40
N ILE A 164 5.63 -27.21 20.64
CA ILE A 164 6.19 -28.55 20.47
C ILE A 164 7.64 -28.50 20.89
N ALA A 165 8.01 -29.37 21.84
CA ALA A 165 9.40 -29.67 22.11
C ALA A 165 9.86 -30.77 21.15
N LEU A 166 10.92 -30.51 20.40
CA LEU A 166 11.64 -31.43 19.53
C LEU A 166 13.05 -31.62 20.05
N THR A 167 13.66 -32.76 19.76
CA THR A 167 15.08 -33.00 20.04
C THR A 167 15.81 -33.21 18.74
N ASP A 168 16.91 -32.49 18.51
CA ASP A 168 17.74 -32.71 17.33
C ASP A 168 18.63 -33.95 17.45
N GLU A 169 19.30 -34.30 16.36
CA GLU A 169 20.24 -35.43 16.27
C GLU A 169 21.44 -35.35 17.23
N THR A 170 21.70 -34.17 17.80
CA THR A 170 22.76 -33.92 18.79
C THR A 170 22.25 -34.00 20.23
N GLY A 171 20.94 -34.24 20.43
CA GLY A 171 20.29 -34.31 21.74
C GLY A 171 19.83 -32.95 22.29
N LYS A 172 19.88 -31.87 21.50
CA LYS A 172 19.50 -30.53 21.93
C LYS A 172 18.00 -30.33 21.76
N GLN A 173 17.36 -29.80 22.80
CA GLN A 173 15.93 -29.46 22.77
C GLN A 173 15.68 -28.16 21.99
N ILE A 174 14.70 -28.20 21.11
CA ILE A 174 14.22 -27.09 20.28
C ILE A 174 12.71 -26.94 20.52
N GLY A 175 12.29 -25.78 21.03
CA GLY A 175 10.88 -25.41 21.14
C GLY A 175 10.39 -24.74 19.86
N ILE A 176 9.30 -25.24 19.28
CA ILE A 176 8.67 -24.65 18.09
C ILE A 176 7.19 -24.42 18.38
N ASP A 177 6.73 -23.18 18.16
CA ASP A 177 5.31 -22.87 18.16
C ASP A 177 4.71 -23.09 16.77
N ILE A 178 3.71 -23.96 16.69
CA ILE A 178 2.92 -24.17 15.47
C ILE A 178 1.58 -23.49 15.61
N LEU A 179 1.18 -22.74 14.58
CA LEU A 179 -0.14 -22.13 14.47
C LEU A 179 -1.05 -23.04 13.64
N PHE A 180 -2.14 -23.49 14.26
CA PHE A 180 -3.16 -24.32 13.62
C PHE A 180 -4.42 -23.51 13.35
N PRO A 181 -5.10 -23.70 12.21
CA PRO A 181 -6.45 -23.17 12.00
C PRO A 181 -7.46 -23.74 13.03
N ALA A 182 -8.44 -22.96 13.51
CA ALA A 182 -9.42 -23.40 14.54
C ALA A 182 -10.28 -24.59 14.10
N GLU A 183 -10.49 -24.76 12.81
CA GLU A 183 -11.23 -25.88 12.25
C GLU A 183 -10.48 -27.21 12.39
N TYR A 184 -9.19 -27.19 12.73
CA TYR A 184 -8.44 -28.40 13.04
C TYR A 184 -8.85 -28.88 14.43
N THR A 185 -9.53 -30.03 14.48
CA THR A 185 -9.83 -30.72 15.74
C THR A 185 -8.54 -31.01 16.51
N ALA A 186 -8.64 -31.12 17.84
CA ALA A 186 -7.49 -31.47 18.69
C ALA A 186 -6.79 -32.76 18.21
N GLU A 187 -7.55 -33.74 17.73
CA GLU A 187 -7.03 -34.97 17.14
C GLU A 187 -6.20 -34.72 15.87
N ARG A 188 -6.69 -33.86 14.98
CA ARG A 188 -5.98 -33.50 13.73
C ARG A 188 -4.72 -32.68 14.01
N GLN A 189 -4.77 -31.77 14.99
CA GLN A 189 -3.61 -31.01 15.46
C GLN A 189 -2.56 -31.94 16.10
N ASN A 190 -2.99 -32.91 16.92
CA ASN A 190 -2.13 -33.93 17.53
C ASN A 190 -1.46 -34.79 16.46
N ALA A 191 -2.22 -35.26 15.47
CA ALA A 191 -1.70 -36.10 14.39
C ALA A 191 -0.62 -35.36 13.57
N LEU A 192 -0.84 -34.08 13.26
CA LEU A 192 0.13 -33.28 12.50
C LEU A 192 1.38 -32.97 13.34
N THR A 193 1.20 -32.61 14.61
CA THR A 193 2.28 -32.39 15.58
C THR A 193 3.17 -33.64 15.70
N ASN A 194 2.57 -34.83 15.81
CA ASN A 194 3.29 -36.09 15.92
C ASN A 194 4.02 -36.45 14.61
N ARG A 195 3.43 -36.15 13.44
CA ARG A 195 4.11 -36.34 12.15
C ARG A 195 5.35 -35.46 12.02
N ILE A 196 5.26 -34.20 12.45
CA ILE A 196 6.41 -33.28 12.44
C ILE A 196 7.48 -33.76 13.41
N ARG A 197 7.09 -34.16 14.62
CA ARG A 197 8.02 -34.75 15.59
C ARG A 197 8.75 -35.96 15.02
N ASN A 198 8.01 -36.93 14.47
CA ASN A 198 8.60 -38.13 13.90
C ASN A 198 9.47 -37.85 12.67
N ALA A 199 9.16 -36.82 11.87
CA ALA A 199 9.99 -36.45 10.74
C ALA A 199 11.33 -35.82 11.17
N VAL A 200 11.32 -35.04 12.24
CA VAL A 200 12.52 -34.38 12.78
C VAL A 200 13.36 -35.35 13.62
N GLU A 201 12.72 -36.20 14.43
CA GLU A 201 13.40 -37.18 15.28
C GLU A 201 13.74 -38.49 14.54
N GLY A 202 13.05 -38.79 13.45
CA GLY A 202 13.14 -40.06 12.70
C GLY A 202 13.89 -39.99 11.36
N GLY A 203 14.58 -38.89 11.05
CA GLY A 203 15.36 -38.72 9.81
C GLY A 203 16.58 -39.65 9.67
N GLY A 204 16.91 -40.46 10.68
CA GLY A 204 17.97 -41.47 10.64
C GLY A 204 17.47 -42.85 10.22
N GLY A 205 17.07 -43.00 8.95
CA GLY A 205 16.64 -44.27 8.36
C GLY A 205 17.34 -44.51 7.02
N SER A 206 18.63 -44.80 7.07
CA SER A 206 19.47 -45.21 5.96
C SER A 206 18.94 -46.47 5.24
N SER A 207 18.61 -46.36 3.95
CA SER A 207 18.66 -47.47 3.00
C SER A 207 19.89 -47.31 2.12
N GLN A 208 21.02 -47.85 2.61
CA GLN A 208 22.21 -48.15 1.81
C GLN A 208 21.97 -49.43 0.98
N GLY A 209 22.38 -49.37 -0.28
CA GLY A 209 23.17 -50.43 -0.92
C GLY A 209 22.41 -51.55 -1.62
N GLN A 210 22.28 -51.44 -2.94
CA GLN A 210 22.66 -52.54 -3.83
C GLN A 210 23.50 -51.99 -4.99
N GLU A 211 24.78 -52.30 -4.87
CA GLU A 211 25.84 -52.24 -5.85
C GLU A 211 25.74 -53.51 -6.70
N GLU A 212 25.53 -53.39 -8.01
CA GLU A 212 25.88 -54.45 -8.95
C GLU A 212 26.67 -53.83 -10.11
N ALA A 213 27.96 -54.11 -10.08
CA ALA A 213 28.90 -53.89 -11.14
C ALA A 213 28.66 -54.93 -12.25
N GLU A 214 28.47 -54.47 -13.49
CA GLU A 214 28.67 -55.32 -14.65
C GLU A 214 29.85 -54.81 -15.47
N LYS A 215 30.82 -55.72 -15.60
CA LYS A 215 32.13 -55.58 -16.24
C LYS A 215 31.99 -55.22 -17.71
N ASN A 216 32.90 -54.35 -18.18
CA ASN A 216 33.48 -54.46 -19.51
C ASN A 216 34.98 -54.19 -19.42
#